data_AF-A0A845H385-F1
#
_entry.id   AF-A0A845H385-F1
#
_cell.length_a   1.000
_cell.length_b   1.000
_cell.length_c   1.000
_cell.angle_alpha   90.00
_cell.angle_beta   90.00
_cell.angle_gamma   90.00
#
_symmetry.space_group_name_H-M   'P 1'
#
loop_
_entity.id
_entity.type
_entity.pdbx_description
1 polymer ?
#
loop_
_entity_poly.entity_id
_entity_poly.type
_entity_poly.pdbx_seq_one_letter_code
_entity_poly.pdbx_strand_id
1 'polypeptide(L)'
;ALAAADNRRRLAPLYAHDRVQLSLVGNGANAQLAIDVPVRVERRLAYALTALLKPERLANILRDENIGSHQAMSLYDSEGVIVTRAGGPHQLPGETAEAALRTGLQASGNALLA
;
A
#
# COMPACT_ATOMS: atom_id res chain seq x y z
N ALA A 1 -6.08 12.20 10.29
CA ALA A 1 -6.28 13.04 9.09
C ALA A 1 -4.97 13.12 8.33
N LEU A 2 -5.00 13.12 7.00
CA LEU A 2 -3.83 13.30 6.16
C LEU A 2 -3.21 14.68 6.43
N ALA A 3 -2.04 14.76 7.05
CA ALA A 3 -1.37 16.04 7.22
C ALA A 3 -0.86 16.54 5.85
N ALA A 4 -1.05 17.82 5.55
CA ALA A 4 -0.73 18.40 4.24
C ALA A 4 0.76 18.27 3.87
N ALA A 5 1.66 18.33 4.86
CA ALA A 5 3.10 18.16 4.66
C ALA A 5 3.47 16.74 4.19
N ASP A 6 2.85 15.72 4.79
CA ASP A 6 3.10 14.32 4.44
C ASP A 6 2.57 14.00 3.04
N ASN A 7 1.43 14.60 2.66
CA ASN A 7 0.89 14.47 1.32
C ASN A 7 1.79 15.04 0.23
N ARG A 8 2.44 16.17 0.47
CA ARG A 8 3.35 16.75 -0.53
C ARG A 8 4.50 15.80 -0.84
N ARG A 9 5.11 15.20 0.18
CA ARG A 9 6.19 14.23 0.00
C ARG A 9 5.68 12.96 -0.68
N ARG A 10 4.56 12.42 -0.19
CA ARG A 10 3.93 11.19 -0.69
C ARG A 10 3.52 11.28 -2.15
N LEU A 11 2.98 12.42 -2.59
CA LEU A 11 2.49 12.64 -3.95
C LEU A 11 3.57 13.12 -4.93
N ALA A 12 4.77 13.46 -4.46
CA ALA A 12 5.85 13.93 -5.33
C ALA A 12 6.17 12.97 -6.49
N PRO A 13 6.22 11.64 -6.30
CA PRO A 13 6.48 10.72 -7.41
C PRO A 13 5.35 10.69 -8.45
N LEU A 14 4.08 10.81 -8.03
CA LEU A 14 2.95 10.90 -8.95
C LEU A 14 3.07 12.11 -9.88
N TYR A 15 3.42 13.29 -9.33
CA TYR A 15 3.59 14.49 -10.15
C TYR A 15 4.86 14.46 -11.02
N ALA A 16 5.88 13.73 -10.61
CA ALA A 16 7.11 13.57 -11.39
C ALA A 16 6.94 12.59 -12.57
N HIS A 17 6.20 11.50 -12.38
CA HIS A 17 6.13 10.40 -13.34
C HIS A 17 4.77 10.27 -14.04
N ASP A 18 3.74 10.98 -13.57
CA ASP A 18 2.39 10.98 -14.13
C ASP A 18 1.80 9.55 -14.22
N ARG A 19 2.03 8.77 -13.17
CA ARG A 19 1.59 7.38 -13.00
C ARG A 19 0.79 7.20 -11.72
N VAL A 20 -0.09 6.19 -11.75
CA VAL A 20 -0.78 5.70 -10.55
C VAL A 20 0.26 5.17 -9.57
N GLN A 21 0.09 5.46 -8.28
CA GLN A 21 0.94 4.95 -7.23
C GLN A 21 0.11 4.45 -6.04
N LEU A 22 0.73 3.57 -5.26
CA LEU A 22 0.20 3.05 -4.00
C LEU A 22 1.08 3.57 -2.87
N SER A 23 0.47 3.93 -1.74
CA SER A 23 1.19 4.34 -0.54
C SER A 23 0.41 4.02 0.73
N LEU A 24 1.08 3.89 1.86
CA LEU A 24 0.43 3.83 3.17
C LEU A 24 0.26 5.23 3.77
N VAL A 25 -0.91 5.46 4.35
CA VAL A 25 -1.27 6.71 5.01
C VAL A 25 -1.64 6.42 6.45
N GLY A 26 -1.13 7.22 7.38
CA GLY A 26 -1.37 7.02 8.81
C GLY A 26 -0.37 6.05 9.43
N ASN A 27 -0.68 5.54 10.61
CA ASN A 27 0.23 4.71 11.40
C ASN A 27 -0.51 3.58 12.14
N GLY A 28 0.23 2.48 12.37
CA GLY A 28 -0.23 1.32 13.13
C GLY A 28 -1.54 0.74 12.61
N ALA A 29 -2.44 0.36 13.53
CA ALA A 29 -3.72 -0.27 13.19
C ALA A 29 -4.66 0.59 12.31
N ASN A 30 -4.41 1.89 12.22
CA ASN A 30 -5.20 2.82 11.42
C ASN A 30 -4.55 3.16 10.06
N ALA A 31 -3.44 2.51 9.70
CA ALA A 31 -2.78 2.77 8.43
C ALA A 31 -3.67 2.31 7.26
N GLN A 32 -3.89 3.19 6.30
CA GLN A 32 -4.77 2.96 5.15
C GLN A 32 -3.95 2.88 3.87
N LEU A 33 -4.33 1.98 2.98
CA LEU A 33 -3.77 1.97 1.63
C LEU A 33 -4.39 3.10 0.82
N ALA A 34 -3.55 3.99 0.34
CA ALA A 34 -3.90 5.06 -0.57
C ALA A 34 -3.56 4.65 -2.01
N ILE A 35 -4.53 4.81 -2.90
CA ILE A 35 -4.36 4.71 -4.35
C ILE A 35 -4.44 6.13 -4.90
N ASP A 36 -3.32 6.64 -5.41
CA ASP A 36 -3.28 7.97 -6.01
C ASP A 36 -3.30 7.86 -7.52
N VAL A 37 -4.26 8.55 -8.13
CA VAL A 37 -4.47 8.54 -9.57
C VAL A 37 -4.23 9.95 -10.13
N PRO A 38 -3.33 10.12 -11.11
CA PRO A 38 -3.16 11.41 -11.78
C PRO A 38 -4.40 11.76 -12.60
N VAL A 39 -4.98 12.93 -12.35
CA VAL A 39 -6.10 13.45 -13.13
C VAL A 39 -5.60 14.52 -14.10
N ARG A 40 -5.88 14.32 -15.38
CA ARG A 40 -5.49 15.24 -16.46
C ARG A 40 -6.67 16.08 -16.91
N VAL A 41 -6.42 17.38 -17.09
CA VAL A 41 -7.34 18.33 -17.74
C VAL A 41 -6.59 18.93 -18.91
N GLU A 42 -7.18 18.91 -20.10
CA GLU A 42 -6.52 19.41 -21.33
C GLU A 42 -5.12 18.82 -21.56
N ARG A 43 -4.96 17.52 -21.26
CA ARG A 43 -3.69 16.76 -21.37
C ARG A 43 -2.59 17.20 -20.39
N ARG A 44 -2.88 18.09 -19.43
CA ARG A 44 -1.95 18.48 -18.37
C ARG A 44 -2.37 17.86 -17.05
N LEU A 45 -1.41 17.36 -16.28
CA LEU A 45 -1.64 16.87 -14.93
C LEU A 45 -2.14 18.02 -14.04
N ALA A 46 -3.38 17.93 -13.56
CA ALA A 46 -4.05 19.00 -12.83
C ALA A 46 -4.04 18.75 -11.31
N TYR A 47 -4.37 17.52 -10.90
CA TYR A 47 -4.39 17.12 -9.50
C TYR A 47 -4.28 15.60 -9.35
N ALA A 48 -4.11 15.13 -8.12
CA ALA A 48 -4.18 13.72 -7.75
C ALA A 48 -5.54 13.42 -7.11
N LEU A 49 -6.20 12.36 -7.55
CA LEU A 49 -7.33 11.77 -6.85
C LEU A 49 -6.81 10.65 -5.95
N THR A 50 -6.97 10.78 -4.63
CA THR A 50 -6.59 9.73 -3.67
C THR A 50 -7.82 8.96 -3.22
N ALA A 51 -7.85 7.65 -3.48
CA ALA A 51 -8.80 6.73 -2.87
C ALA A 51 -8.15 6.04 -1.66
N LEU A 52 -8.84 6.02 -0.51
CA LEU A 52 -8.35 5.37 0.70
C LEU A 52 -9.12 4.08 0.95
N LEU A 53 -8.39 2.96 1.06
CA LEU A 53 -8.94 1.67 1.43
C LEU A 53 -8.78 1.48 2.93
N LYS A 54 -9.91 1.23 3.59
CA LYS A 54 -9.92 0.93 5.02
C LYS A 54 -9.21 -0.42 5.29
N PRO A 55 -8.48 -0.55 6.40
CA PRO A 55 -7.70 -1.76 6.70
C PRO A 55 -8.56 -3.02 6.70
N GLU A 56 -9.80 -2.93 7.20
CA GLU A 56 -10.70 -4.08 7.34
C GLU A 56 -11.14 -4.63 5.97
N ARG A 57 -11.27 -3.76 4.97
CA ARG A 57 -11.61 -4.18 3.60
C ARG A 57 -10.51 -5.02 2.99
N LEU A 58 -9.25 -4.61 3.17
CA LEU A 58 -8.11 -5.37 2.68
C LEU A 58 -7.96 -6.71 3.39
N ALA A 59 -8.13 -6.74 4.72
CA ALA A 59 -8.09 -7.99 5.47
C ALA A 59 -9.20 -8.96 5.04
N ASN A 60 -10.38 -8.46 4.69
CA ASN A 60 -11.47 -9.31 4.17
C ASN A 60 -11.13 -9.87 2.78
N ILE A 61 -10.61 -9.05 1.86
CA ILE A 61 -10.18 -9.52 0.54
C ILE A 61 -9.15 -10.66 0.68
N LEU A 62 -8.15 -10.51 1.57
CA LEU A 62 -7.16 -11.56 1.81
C LEU A 62 -7.73 -12.81 2.48
N ARG A 63 -8.83 -12.70 3.24
CA ARG A 63 -9.54 -13.88 3.80
C ARG A 63 -10.32 -14.63 2.74
N ASP A 64 -10.82 -13.93 1.72
CA ASP A 64 -11.56 -14.53 0.62
C ASP A 64 -10.66 -15.46 -0.23
N GLU A 65 -9.34 -15.31 -0.16
CA GLU A 65 -8.34 -16.18 -0.83
C GLU A 65 -8.27 -17.63 -0.26
N ASN A 66 -9.27 -18.06 0.52
CA ASN A 66 -9.43 -19.40 1.08
C ASN A 66 -8.14 -20.00 1.68
N ILE A 67 -7.44 -19.19 2.47
CA ILE A 67 -6.23 -19.62 3.18
C ILE A 67 -6.60 -20.59 4.32
N GLY A 68 -5.81 -21.66 4.49
CA GLY A 68 -6.01 -22.63 5.56
C GLY A 68 -5.87 -22.02 6.96
N SER A 69 -6.46 -22.66 7.98
CA SER A 69 -6.49 -22.13 9.36
C SER A 69 -5.11 -21.91 10.02
N HIS A 70 -4.06 -22.52 9.47
CA HIS A 70 -2.67 -22.39 9.92
C HIS A 70 -1.82 -21.54 8.97
N GLN A 71 -2.44 -20.93 7.96
CA GLN A 71 -1.79 -20.09 6.98
C GLN A 71 -2.05 -18.62 7.28
N ALA A 72 -1.12 -17.79 6.84
CA ALA A 72 -1.27 -16.35 6.87
C ALA A 72 -0.87 -15.78 5.52
N MET A 73 -1.61 -14.78 5.06
CA MET A 73 -1.33 -14.04 3.84
C MET A 73 -1.06 -12.59 4.18
N SER A 74 0.07 -12.07 3.71
CA SER A 74 0.49 -10.68 3.93
C SER A 74 0.68 -9.99 2.59
N LEU A 75 0.20 -8.75 2.49
CA LEU A 75 0.49 -7.86 1.38
C LEU A 75 1.58 -6.89 1.81
N TYR A 76 2.61 -6.75 0.97
CA TYR A 76 3.72 -5.81 1.17
C TYR A 76 3.74 -4.78 0.05
N ASP A 77 4.21 -3.57 0.35
CA ASP A 77 4.57 -2.60 -0.68
C ASP A 77 5.97 -2.87 -1.27
N SER A 78 6.40 -2.02 -2.20
CA SER A 78 7.70 -2.17 -2.90
C SER A 78 8.91 -2.07 -1.96
N GLU A 79 8.76 -1.44 -0.80
CA GLU A 79 9.81 -1.30 0.20
C GLU A 79 9.76 -2.42 1.25
N GLY A 80 8.82 -3.35 1.11
CA GLY A 80 8.60 -4.46 2.02
C GLY A 80 7.91 -4.05 3.32
N VAL A 81 7.13 -2.97 3.30
CA VAL A 81 6.28 -2.56 4.42
C VAL A 81 4.96 -3.32 4.35
N ILE A 82 4.49 -3.82 5.49
CA ILE A 82 3.22 -4.54 5.60
C ILE A 82 2.06 -3.57 5.34
N VAL A 83 1.30 -3.84 4.29
CA VAL A 83 0.08 -3.09 3.95
C VAL A 83 -1.13 -3.68 4.67
N THR A 84 -1.26 -5.01 4.66
CA THR A 84 -2.34 -5.74 5.34
C THR A 84 -1.99 -7.21 5.51
N ARG A 85 -2.77 -7.94 6.33
CA ARG A 85 -2.61 -9.38 6.57
C ARG A 85 -3.94 -10.04 6.89
N ALA A 86 -4.08 -11.31 6.52
CA ALA A 86 -5.10 -12.23 7.01
C ALA A 86 -4.45 -13.47 7.66
N GLY A 87 -4.92 -13.89 8.84
CA GLY A 87 -4.42 -15.05 9.58
C GLY A 87 -3.08 -14.85 10.30
N GLY A 88 -2.71 -15.79 11.19
CA GLY A 88 -1.45 -15.82 11.93
C GLY A 88 -1.32 -14.81 13.09
N PRO A 89 -0.17 -14.81 13.82
CA PRO A 89 0.11 -13.85 14.89
C PRO A 89 0.20 -12.41 14.37
N HIS A 90 -0.21 -11.45 15.21
CA HIS A 90 -0.37 -10.05 14.83
C HIS A 90 0.96 -9.37 14.51
N GLN A 91 1.17 -8.98 13.25
CA GLN A 91 2.05 -7.89 12.84
C GLN A 91 1.19 -6.71 12.39
N LEU A 92 1.59 -5.49 12.75
CA LEU A 92 0.80 -4.29 12.47
C LEU A 92 1.12 -3.73 11.09
N PRO A 93 0.12 -3.22 10.34
CA PRO A 93 0.36 -2.43 9.15
C PRO A 93 1.36 -1.29 9.41
N GLY A 94 2.25 -1.04 8.45
CA GLY A 94 3.36 -0.09 8.60
C GLY A 94 4.63 -0.68 9.20
N GLU A 95 4.60 -1.91 9.74
CA GLU A 95 5.82 -2.61 10.12
C GLU A 95 6.60 -3.07 8.88
N THR A 96 7.91 -3.05 9.00
CA THR A 96 8.82 -3.46 7.93
C THR A 96 9.10 -4.95 8.03
N ALA A 97 9.05 -5.66 6.91
CA ALA A 97 9.43 -7.06 6.85
C ALA A 97 10.90 -7.29 7.28
N GLU A 98 11.18 -8.50 7.73
CA GLU A 98 12.56 -8.93 8.01
C GLU A 98 13.45 -8.75 6.78
N ALA A 99 14.73 -8.44 6.99
CA ALA A 99 15.65 -8.06 5.92
C ALA A 99 15.74 -9.09 4.79
N ALA A 100 15.84 -10.38 5.13
CA ALA A 100 15.91 -11.45 4.14
C ALA A 100 14.63 -11.53 3.29
N LEU A 101 13.46 -11.37 3.91
CA LEU A 101 12.17 -11.35 3.21
C LEU A 101 12.09 -10.12 2.29
N ARG A 102 12.54 -8.94 2.73
CA ARG A 102 12.57 -7.73 1.88
C ARG A 102 13.42 -7.91 0.64
N THR A 103 14.63 -8.46 0.79
CA THR A 103 15.49 -8.74 -0.36
C THR A 103 14.80 -9.69 -1.34
N GLY A 104 14.12 -10.72 -0.84
CA GLY A 104 13.33 -11.63 -1.67
C GLY A 104 12.17 -10.94 -2.41
N LEU A 105 11.43 -10.08 -1.72
CA LEU A 105 10.32 -9.30 -2.28
C LEU A 105 10.80 -8.31 -3.35
N GLN A 106 11.94 -7.65 -3.16
CA GLN A 106 12.50 -6.73 -4.15
C GLN A 106 12.99 -7.46 -5.40
N ALA A 107 13.50 -8.69 -5.25
CA ALA A 107 14.02 -9.47 -6.37
C ALA A 107 12.92 -10.19 -7.16
N SER A 108 11.81 -10.55 -6.51
CA SER A 108 10.85 -11.55 -7.02
C SER A 108 9.38 -11.13 -6.85
N GLY A 109 9.13 -9.93 -6.32
CA GLY A 109 7.79 -9.45 -6.03
C GLY A 109 6.98 -9.24 -7.30
N ASN A 110 5.78 -9.80 -7.34
CA ASN A 110 4.79 -9.46 -8.35
C ASN A 110 4.24 -8.06 -8.03
N ALA A 111 4.83 -7.03 -8.63
CA ALA A 111 4.30 -5.68 -8.55
C ALA A 111 2.93 -5.64 -9.24
N LEU A 112 1.89 -5.30 -8.49
CA LEU A 112 0.51 -5.17 -9.00
C LEU A 112 0.35 -4.06 -10.06
N LEU A 113 1.37 -3.19 -10.22
CA LEU A 113 1.41 -2.10 -11.19
C LEU A 113 2.87 -1.88 -11.65
N ALA A 114 3.28 -2.51 -12.75
CA ALA A 114 4.52 -2.20 -13.48
C ALA A 114 4.22 -1.31 -14.69
#